data_AF-A0A6C0ATT5-F1
#
_entry.id   AF-A0A6C0ATT5-F1
#
_cell.length_a   1.000
_cell.length_b   1.000
_cell.length_c   1.000
_cell.angle_alpha   90.00
_cell.angle_beta   90.00
_cell.angle_gamma   90.00
#
_symmetry.space_group_name_H-M   'P 1'
#
loop_
_entity.id
_entity.type
_entity.pdbx_description
1 polymer ?
#
loop_
_entity_poly.entity_id
_entity_poly.type
_entity_poly.pdbx_seq_one_letter_code
_entity_poly.pdbx_strand_id
1 'polypeptide(L)'
;MNFMKHRGRTSNMNRTNQPNNFISMVQPRRKRNIVIKNKEEVVIDDKPKMKWGPPVWFFFHTLAEKVKADKFDQLKKDMMDIIRSICNTLPCPVCAEHATNYMKKIHDSSIKSKEDLKLMLFQFHNEVNKRKGYAEFPLNNLNKKYESAVTINVVNSFIMTYREKSRNVQMIATEMSRDMILRNIRGWLNTNLVHFDT
;
A
#
# COMPACT_ATOMS: atom_id res chain seq x y z
N MET A 1 -0.55 55.84 -17.66
CA MET A 1 0.46 56.86 -18.00
C MET A 1 1.84 56.29 -17.68
N ASN A 2 2.65 56.03 -18.72
CA ASN A 2 4.03 55.54 -18.62
C ASN A 2 5.01 56.72 -18.75
N PHE A 3 5.87 56.89 -17.74
CA PHE A 3 7.14 57.64 -17.74
C PHE A 3 7.97 56.97 -16.62
N MET A 4 9.27 56.69 -16.67
CA MET A 4 10.39 57.29 -17.38
C MET A 4 11.61 56.35 -17.24
N LYS A 5 12.50 56.31 -18.25
CA LYS A 5 13.87 55.73 -18.18
C LYS A 5 14.91 56.84 -17.95
N HIS A 6 16.14 56.41 -17.59
CA HIS A 6 17.45 57.11 -17.58
C HIS A 6 17.98 57.48 -16.18
N ARG A 7 19.28 57.41 -15.83
CA ARG A 7 20.62 57.08 -16.39
C ARG A 7 21.50 56.82 -15.13
N GLY A 8 22.43 55.87 -15.00
CA GLY A 8 23.71 55.71 -15.70
C GLY A 8 24.84 56.53 -15.04
N ARG A 9 25.81 55.89 -14.34
CA ARG A 9 27.28 56.15 -14.51
C ARG A 9 28.18 55.19 -13.71
N THR A 10 29.31 54.94 -14.36
CA THR A 10 30.44 54.02 -14.14
C THR A 10 31.49 54.50 -13.13
N SER A 11 32.31 53.60 -12.57
CA SER A 11 33.79 53.74 -12.51
C SER A 11 34.44 52.46 -11.99
N ASN A 12 35.70 52.29 -12.38
CA ASN A 12 36.48 51.07 -12.55
C ASN A 12 37.48 50.80 -11.40
N MET A 13 37.97 49.56 -11.39
CA MET A 13 39.09 48.90 -10.68
C MET A 13 40.21 49.73 -10.02
N ASN A 14 40.75 49.24 -8.88
CA ASN A 14 42.07 48.56 -8.85
C ASN A 14 42.50 48.02 -7.48
N ARG A 15 43.15 46.84 -7.51
CA ARG A 15 43.89 46.18 -6.42
C ARG A 15 45.27 46.83 -6.23
N THR A 16 45.78 46.82 -5.00
CA THR A 16 47.22 46.73 -4.71
C THR A 16 47.47 45.86 -3.47
N ASN A 17 48.58 45.12 -3.50
CA ASN A 17 49.06 44.12 -2.55
C ASN A 17 50.27 44.65 -1.77
N GLN A 18 50.53 44.06 -0.59
CA GLN A 18 51.84 43.74 0.07
C GLN A 18 51.88 44.16 1.56
N PRO A 19 52.83 43.62 2.38
CA PRO A 19 53.01 42.20 2.72
C PRO A 19 53.07 42.03 4.26
N ASN A 20 53.00 40.81 4.80
CA ASN A 20 53.52 40.57 6.16
C ASN A 20 53.98 39.11 6.31
N ASN A 21 55.30 38.95 6.49
CA ASN A 21 55.95 37.72 6.91
C ASN A 21 55.90 37.63 8.44
N PHE A 22 55.40 36.52 8.98
CA PHE A 22 55.71 36.08 10.34
C PHE A 22 55.98 34.57 10.36
N ILE A 23 57.08 34.21 11.01
CA ILE A 23 57.65 32.86 11.10
C ILE A 23 56.84 32.00 12.10
N SER A 24 56.40 30.83 11.61
CA SER A 24 56.25 29.51 12.25
C SER A 24 56.04 29.38 13.77
N MET A 25 54.94 28.69 14.13
CA MET A 25 55.01 27.52 15.02
C MET A 25 54.06 26.42 14.50
N VAL A 26 54.59 25.38 13.87
CA VAL A 26 53.84 24.17 13.52
C VAL A 26 53.71 23.30 14.77
N GLN A 27 52.53 23.28 15.37
CA GLN A 27 52.22 22.31 16.42
C GLN A 27 51.92 20.94 15.78
N PRO A 28 52.43 19.83 16.34
CA PRO A 28 52.20 18.50 15.79
C PRO A 28 50.70 18.17 15.82
N ARG A 29 50.14 17.94 14.63
CA ARG A 29 48.75 17.50 14.46
C ARG A 29 48.56 16.18 15.19
N ARG A 30 47.78 16.20 16.27
CA ARG A 30 47.26 15.01 16.93
C ARG A 30 46.52 14.18 15.87
N LYS A 31 47.10 13.05 15.44
CA LYS A 31 46.43 12.09 14.56
C LYS A 31 45.13 11.69 15.25
N ARG A 32 43.99 12.20 14.76
CA ARG A 32 42.69 11.71 15.19
C ARG A 32 42.58 10.29 14.66
N ASN A 33 42.49 9.32 15.55
CA ASN A 33 42.06 7.98 15.19
C ASN A 33 40.67 8.11 14.55
N ILE A 34 40.60 7.87 13.24
CA ILE A 34 39.34 7.73 12.54
C ILE A 34 38.77 6.38 13.00
N VAL A 35 37.95 6.41 14.03
CA VAL A 35 37.05 5.30 14.33
C VAL A 35 35.86 5.49 13.38
N ILE A 36 35.89 4.80 12.24
CA ILE A 36 34.71 4.70 11.37
C ILE A 36 33.69 3.84 12.11
N LYS A 37 32.80 4.49 12.84
CA LYS A 37 31.58 3.90 13.37
C LYS A 37 30.42 4.74 12.88
N ASN A 38 29.83 4.30 11.78
CA ASN A 38 28.49 3.73 11.77
C ASN A 38 27.88 3.82 10.37
N LYS A 39 27.48 2.64 9.89
CA LYS A 39 26.46 2.42 8.87
C LYS A 39 25.22 3.20 9.31
N GLU A 40 24.82 4.21 8.54
CA GLU A 40 23.47 4.76 8.68
C GLU A 40 22.51 3.62 8.31
N GLU A 41 21.99 2.92 9.33
CA GLU A 41 20.83 2.07 9.15
C GLU A 41 19.67 2.97 8.77
N VAL A 42 19.23 2.83 7.52
CA VAL A 42 17.94 3.35 7.08
C VAL A 42 16.90 2.71 7.99
N VAL A 43 16.39 3.50 8.95
CA VAL A 43 15.24 3.11 9.76
C VAL A 43 14.04 3.11 8.81
N ILE A 44 13.79 1.96 8.17
CA ILE A 44 12.53 1.70 7.50
C ILE A 44 11.50 1.69 8.62
N ASP A 45 10.64 2.71 8.64
CA ASP A 45 9.45 2.78 9.50
C ASP A 45 8.55 1.57 9.17
N ASP A 46 8.79 0.47 9.89
CA ASP A 46 8.23 -0.86 9.65
C ASP A 46 6.80 -0.99 10.22
N LYS A 47 6.16 0.13 10.58
CA LYS A 47 4.75 0.14 10.95
C LYS A 47 3.88 0.13 9.69
N PRO A 48 2.87 -0.76 9.60
CA PRO A 48 1.93 -0.69 8.49
C PRO A 48 1.16 0.63 8.57
N LYS A 49 1.50 1.56 7.67
CA LYS A 49 0.82 2.87 7.55
C LYS A 49 -0.69 2.76 7.26
N MET A 50 -1.17 1.56 6.91
CA MET A 50 -2.56 1.29 6.53
C MET A 50 -3.11 0.10 7.32
N LYS A 51 -3.83 0.37 8.42
CA LYS A 51 -4.43 -0.65 9.29
C LYS A 51 -5.39 -1.59 8.57
N TRP A 52 -6.11 -1.09 7.57
CA TRP A 52 -7.09 -1.82 6.77
C TRP A 52 -6.47 -2.72 5.70
N GLY A 53 -5.22 -2.47 5.29
CA GLY A 53 -4.58 -3.17 4.17
C GLY A 53 -4.42 -4.68 4.41
N PRO A 54 -3.69 -5.08 5.48
CA PRO A 54 -3.52 -6.50 5.79
C PRO A 54 -4.85 -7.25 6.02
N PRO A 55 -5.84 -6.73 6.77
CA PRO A 55 -7.14 -7.39 6.92
C PRO A 55 -7.92 -7.57 5.61
N VAL A 56 -7.90 -6.59 4.70
CA VAL A 56 -8.56 -6.71 3.39
C VAL A 56 -7.92 -7.83 2.56
N TRP A 57 -6.58 -7.88 2.49
CA TRP A 57 -5.88 -8.95 1.79
C TRP A 57 -6.15 -10.32 2.42
N PHE A 58 -6.12 -10.39 3.75
CA PHE A 58 -6.37 -11.62 4.46
C PHE A 58 -7.80 -12.11 4.23
N PHE A 59 -8.78 -11.21 4.17
CA PHE A 59 -10.16 -11.53 3.80
C PHE A 59 -10.29 -12.09 2.39
N PHE A 60 -9.71 -11.44 1.37
CA PHE A 60 -9.76 -11.95 -0.01
C PHE A 60 -9.19 -13.36 -0.12
N HIS A 61 -7.98 -13.57 0.40
CA HIS A 61 -7.33 -14.87 0.30
C HIS A 61 -8.03 -15.93 1.15
N THR A 62 -8.58 -15.57 2.32
CA THR A 62 -9.34 -16.52 3.15
C THR A 62 -10.62 -16.95 2.47
N LEU A 63 -11.37 -16.05 1.81
CA LEU A 63 -12.54 -16.45 1.05
C LEU A 63 -12.18 -17.44 -0.07
N ALA A 64 -11.12 -17.17 -0.83
CA ALA A 64 -10.66 -18.06 -1.89
C ALA A 64 -10.12 -19.40 -1.36
N GLU A 65 -9.44 -19.39 -0.20
CA GLU A 65 -8.92 -20.59 0.45
C GLU A 65 -10.04 -21.45 1.03
N LYS A 66 -11.03 -20.83 1.68
CA LYS A 66 -12.00 -21.53 2.53
C LYS A 66 -13.29 -21.88 1.83
N VAL A 67 -13.61 -21.30 0.68
CA VAL A 67 -14.80 -21.70 -0.10
C VAL A 67 -14.73 -23.19 -0.43
N LYS A 68 -15.79 -23.95 -0.15
CA LYS A 68 -15.86 -25.37 -0.51
C LYS A 68 -15.87 -25.53 -2.02
N ALA A 69 -15.10 -26.49 -2.53
CA ALA A 69 -14.91 -26.65 -3.98
C ALA A 69 -16.23 -26.90 -4.72
N ASP A 70 -17.15 -27.68 -4.14
CA ASP A 70 -18.48 -27.97 -4.70
C ASP A 70 -19.45 -26.78 -4.68
N LYS A 71 -19.12 -25.71 -3.94
CA LYS A 71 -19.90 -24.46 -3.86
C LYS A 71 -19.27 -23.31 -4.63
N PHE A 72 -18.06 -23.50 -5.16
CA PHE A 72 -17.32 -22.41 -5.80
C PHE A 72 -18.09 -21.78 -6.96
N ASP A 73 -18.59 -22.57 -7.91
CA ASP A 73 -19.29 -22.05 -9.09
C ASP A 73 -20.54 -21.23 -8.73
N GLN A 74 -21.23 -21.63 -7.65
CA GLN A 74 -22.42 -20.94 -7.16
C GLN A 74 -22.07 -19.57 -6.56
N LEU A 75 -20.92 -19.47 -5.88
CA LEU A 75 -20.51 -18.27 -5.13
C LEU A 75 -19.53 -17.38 -5.89
N LYS A 76 -18.90 -17.88 -6.95
CA LYS A 76 -17.85 -17.21 -7.71
C LYS A 76 -18.25 -15.80 -8.12
N LYS A 77 -19.45 -15.65 -8.70
CA LYS A 77 -19.92 -14.35 -9.18
C LYS A 77 -19.97 -13.34 -8.04
N ASP A 78 -20.62 -13.70 -6.93
CA ASP A 78 -20.76 -12.81 -5.78
C ASP A 78 -19.41 -12.51 -5.13
N MET A 79 -18.53 -13.51 -5.00
CA MET A 79 -17.18 -13.32 -4.47
C MET A 79 -16.38 -12.33 -5.32
N MET A 80 -16.46 -12.43 -6.65
CA MET A 80 -15.81 -11.50 -7.57
C MET A 80 -16.42 -10.09 -7.47
N ASP A 81 -17.73 -9.97 -7.36
CA ASP A 81 -18.41 -8.69 -7.18
C ASP A 81 -18.06 -8.03 -5.84
N ILE A 82 -17.90 -8.80 -4.77
CA ILE A 82 -17.41 -8.35 -3.47
C ILE A 82 -15.98 -7.82 -3.59
N ILE A 83 -15.06 -8.59 -4.22
CA ILE A 83 -13.67 -8.17 -4.42
C ILE A 83 -13.61 -6.87 -5.22
N ARG A 84 -14.35 -6.76 -6.32
CA ARG A 84 -14.42 -5.54 -7.14
C ARG A 84 -14.97 -4.35 -6.38
N SER A 85 -16.04 -4.55 -5.60
CA SER A 85 -16.66 -3.49 -4.79
C SER A 85 -15.69 -2.95 -3.74
N ILE A 86 -14.95 -3.84 -3.07
CA ILE A 86 -13.90 -3.45 -2.12
C ILE A 86 -12.78 -2.70 -2.84
N CYS A 87 -12.28 -3.21 -3.97
CA CYS A 87 -11.24 -2.55 -4.77
C CYS A 87 -11.63 -1.13 -5.19
N ASN A 88 -12.89 -0.91 -5.58
CA ASN A 88 -13.40 0.40 -5.98
C ASN A 88 -13.59 1.38 -4.81
N THR A 89 -13.64 0.88 -3.57
CA THR A 89 -13.97 1.70 -2.39
C THR A 89 -12.94 1.62 -1.28
N LEU A 90 -11.70 1.23 -1.60
CA LEU A 90 -10.61 1.23 -0.63
C LEU A 90 -10.46 2.62 0.01
N PRO A 91 -10.16 2.71 1.33
CA PRO A 91 -9.98 3.98 2.05
C PRO A 91 -8.63 4.64 1.75
N CYS A 92 -8.31 4.72 0.46
CA CYS A 92 -7.12 5.31 -0.15
C CYS A 92 -7.44 5.47 -1.66
N PRO A 93 -7.71 6.70 -2.15
CA PRO A 93 -8.14 6.92 -3.54
C PRO A 93 -7.15 6.35 -4.56
N VAL A 94 -5.85 6.57 -4.36
CA VAL A 94 -4.78 6.03 -5.22
C VAL A 94 -4.76 4.50 -5.20
N CYS A 95 -5.02 3.89 -4.05
CA CYS A 95 -5.09 2.44 -3.94
C CYS A 95 -6.32 1.89 -4.67
N ALA A 96 -7.48 2.56 -4.52
CA ALA A 96 -8.74 2.19 -5.15
C ALA A 96 -8.64 2.29 -6.68
N GLU A 97 -8.05 3.36 -7.20
CA GLU A 97 -7.82 3.53 -8.64
C GLU A 97 -6.95 2.40 -9.20
N HIS A 98 -5.78 2.15 -8.59
CA HIS A 98 -4.89 1.09 -9.03
C HIS A 98 -5.54 -0.30 -8.96
N ALA A 99 -6.26 -0.59 -7.87
CA ALA A 99 -6.95 -1.87 -7.69
C ALA A 99 -8.07 -2.05 -8.72
N THR A 100 -8.87 -1.00 -8.94
CA THR A 100 -9.95 -1.00 -9.94
C THR A 100 -9.41 -1.21 -11.34
N ASN A 101 -8.31 -0.54 -11.71
CA ASN A 101 -7.67 -0.70 -13.00
C ASN A 101 -7.05 -2.10 -13.20
N TYR A 102 -6.58 -2.73 -12.12
CA TYR A 102 -6.19 -4.14 -12.15
C TYR A 102 -7.41 -5.04 -12.41
N MET A 103 -8.47 -4.88 -11.61
CA MET A 103 -9.68 -5.71 -11.71
C MET A 103 -10.40 -5.61 -13.05
N LYS A 104 -10.30 -4.47 -13.77
CA LYS A 104 -10.84 -4.31 -15.14
C LYS A 104 -10.20 -5.26 -16.17
N LYS A 105 -8.97 -5.71 -15.92
CA LYS A 105 -8.24 -6.62 -16.81
C LYS A 105 -8.57 -8.09 -16.56
N ILE A 106 -9.27 -8.39 -15.47
CA ILE A 106 -9.60 -9.76 -15.07
C ILE A 106 -10.90 -10.19 -15.73
N HIS A 107 -10.82 -11.22 -16.55
CA HIS A 107 -11.97 -11.85 -17.19
C HIS A 107 -12.53 -12.97 -16.31
N ASP A 108 -13.81 -12.91 -15.93
CA ASP A 108 -14.42 -13.94 -15.06
C ASP A 108 -14.38 -15.35 -15.68
N SER A 109 -14.36 -15.47 -17.00
CA SER A 109 -14.20 -16.76 -17.70
C SER A 109 -12.86 -17.45 -17.45
N SER A 110 -11.83 -16.71 -17.00
CA SER A 110 -10.52 -17.27 -16.65
C SER A 110 -10.47 -17.93 -15.27
N ILE A 111 -11.46 -17.66 -14.41
CA ILE A 111 -11.54 -18.19 -13.05
C ILE A 111 -12.52 -19.36 -13.04
N LYS A 112 -12.05 -20.59 -13.19
CA LYS A 112 -12.92 -21.78 -13.30
C LYS A 112 -12.99 -22.59 -11.99
N SER A 113 -12.10 -22.30 -11.06
CA SER A 113 -11.97 -23.00 -9.78
C SER A 113 -11.54 -22.04 -8.67
N LYS A 114 -11.64 -22.48 -7.42
CA LYS A 114 -11.11 -21.72 -6.27
C LYS A 114 -9.59 -21.56 -6.38
N GLU A 115 -8.89 -22.52 -6.99
CA GLU A 115 -7.46 -22.48 -7.27
C GLU A 115 -7.12 -21.34 -8.25
N ASP A 116 -7.93 -21.15 -9.30
CA ASP A 116 -7.77 -20.01 -10.20
C ASP A 116 -7.99 -18.68 -9.48
N LEU A 117 -8.98 -18.62 -8.57
CA LEU A 117 -9.21 -17.42 -7.78
C LEU A 117 -8.03 -17.12 -6.83
N LYS A 118 -7.49 -18.15 -6.17
CA LYS A 118 -6.29 -18.06 -5.31
C LYS A 118 -5.10 -17.53 -6.11
N LEU A 119 -4.89 -18.07 -7.31
CA LEU A 119 -3.79 -17.67 -8.19
C LEU A 119 -3.97 -16.22 -8.68
N MET A 120 -5.17 -15.82 -9.09
CA MET A 120 -5.47 -14.46 -9.52
C MET A 120 -5.20 -13.46 -8.38
N LEU A 121 -5.68 -13.74 -7.16
CA LEU A 121 -5.43 -12.89 -6.00
C LEU A 121 -3.94 -12.84 -5.63
N PHE A 122 -3.22 -13.96 -5.76
CA PHE A 122 -1.77 -14.01 -5.53
C PHE A 122 -1.02 -13.11 -6.51
N GLN A 123 -1.32 -13.22 -7.81
CA GLN A 123 -0.72 -12.38 -8.86
C GLN A 123 -1.04 -10.91 -8.61
N PHE A 124 -2.29 -10.61 -8.25
CA PHE A 124 -2.70 -9.25 -7.92
C PHE A 124 -1.90 -8.67 -6.74
N HIS A 125 -1.78 -9.42 -5.65
CA HIS A 125 -1.06 -8.98 -4.46
C HIS A 125 0.43 -8.76 -4.78
N ASN A 126 1.06 -9.63 -5.57
CA ASN A 126 2.46 -9.47 -5.96
C ASN A 126 2.68 -8.30 -6.93
N GLU A 127 1.74 -7.99 -7.82
CA GLU A 127 1.80 -6.76 -8.62
C GLU A 127 1.75 -5.50 -7.73
N VAL A 128 0.97 -5.53 -6.64
CA VAL A 128 0.98 -4.46 -5.64
C VAL A 128 2.31 -4.41 -4.90
N ASN A 129 2.87 -5.55 -4.48
CA ASN A 129 4.19 -5.62 -3.82
C ASN A 129 5.28 -5.04 -4.71
N LYS A 130 5.35 -5.46 -5.97
CA LYS A 130 6.29 -4.95 -6.98
C LYS A 130 6.19 -3.44 -7.14
N ARG A 131 4.99 -2.89 -7.31
CA ARG A 131 4.78 -1.43 -7.41
C ARG A 131 5.25 -0.68 -6.16
N LYS A 132 5.12 -1.30 -4.98
CA LYS A 132 5.53 -0.71 -3.70
C LYS A 132 7.00 -0.98 -3.35
N GLY A 133 7.74 -1.74 -4.15
CA GLY A 133 9.11 -2.14 -3.87
C GLY A 133 9.24 -3.17 -2.74
N TYR A 134 8.15 -3.91 -2.45
CA TYR A 134 8.18 -5.02 -1.50
C TYR A 134 8.61 -6.31 -2.18
N ALA A 135 9.19 -7.24 -1.40
CA ALA A 135 9.51 -8.57 -1.88
C ALA A 135 8.25 -9.30 -2.36
N GLU A 136 8.39 -10.05 -3.45
CA GLU A 136 7.31 -10.90 -3.94
C GLU A 136 7.07 -12.06 -2.97
N PHE A 137 5.80 -12.31 -2.70
CA PHE A 137 5.38 -13.46 -1.91
C PHE A 137 5.54 -14.73 -2.76
N PRO A 138 6.17 -15.80 -2.24
CA PRO A 138 6.43 -17.00 -3.03
C PRO A 138 5.19 -17.91 -3.08
N LEU A 139 4.88 -18.45 -4.27
CA LEU A 139 3.65 -19.20 -4.53
C LEU A 139 3.51 -20.46 -3.66
N ASN A 140 4.62 -21.15 -3.39
CA ASN A 140 4.66 -22.35 -2.55
C ASN A 140 4.17 -22.11 -1.11
N ASN A 141 4.18 -20.87 -0.63
CA ASN A 141 3.73 -20.52 0.70
C ASN A 141 2.25 -20.09 0.73
N LEU A 142 1.56 -20.00 -0.41
CA LEU A 142 0.20 -19.47 -0.50
C LEU A 142 -0.79 -20.27 0.35
N ASN A 143 -0.88 -21.58 0.12
CA ASN A 143 -1.81 -22.44 0.86
C ASN A 143 -1.48 -22.43 2.35
N LYS A 144 -0.20 -22.64 2.69
CA LYS A 144 0.28 -22.66 4.08
C LYS A 144 -0.06 -21.37 4.86
N LYS A 145 -0.07 -20.22 4.18
CA LYS A 145 -0.37 -18.93 4.82
C LYS A 145 -1.84 -18.79 5.23
N TYR A 146 -2.76 -19.39 4.46
CA TYR A 146 -4.20 -19.19 4.63
C TYR A 146 -4.95 -20.44 5.11
N GLU A 147 -4.33 -21.62 5.11
CA GLU A 147 -4.94 -22.89 5.55
C GLU A 147 -5.45 -22.82 6.99
N SER A 148 -4.68 -22.19 7.89
CA SER A 148 -5.01 -22.08 9.31
C SER A 148 -5.87 -20.85 9.65
N ALA A 149 -6.34 -20.12 8.64
CA ALA A 149 -7.19 -18.95 8.86
C ALA A 149 -8.55 -19.37 9.41
N VAL A 150 -8.98 -18.75 10.51
CA VAL A 150 -10.33 -18.95 11.05
C VAL A 150 -11.27 -17.95 10.40
N THR A 151 -12.15 -18.41 9.51
CA THR A 151 -12.95 -17.56 8.61
C THR A 151 -13.70 -16.43 9.35
N ILE A 152 -14.31 -16.73 10.49
CA ILE A 152 -15.05 -15.75 11.30
C ILE A 152 -14.13 -14.64 11.84
N ASN A 153 -12.94 -14.99 12.34
CA ASN A 153 -11.99 -14.02 12.88
C ASN A 153 -11.48 -13.08 11.79
N VAL A 154 -11.26 -13.61 10.59
CA VAL A 154 -10.85 -12.83 9.42
C VAL A 154 -11.94 -11.86 9.00
N VAL A 155 -13.18 -12.34 8.88
CA VAL A 155 -14.35 -11.51 8.57
C VAL A 155 -14.51 -10.37 9.58
N ASN A 156 -14.41 -10.66 10.88
CA ASN A 156 -14.51 -9.66 11.93
C ASN A 156 -13.39 -8.61 11.83
N SER A 157 -12.14 -9.05 11.62
CA SER A 157 -10.98 -8.16 11.45
C SER A 157 -11.14 -7.24 10.22
N PHE A 158 -11.58 -7.80 9.09
CA PHE A 158 -11.90 -7.03 7.89
C PHE A 158 -13.00 -6.00 8.16
N ILE A 159 -14.15 -6.42 8.70
CA ILE A 159 -15.28 -5.54 8.96
C ILE A 159 -14.89 -4.39 9.90
N MET A 160 -14.13 -4.68 10.97
CA MET A 160 -13.72 -3.65 11.93
C MET A 160 -12.81 -2.61 11.29
N THR A 161 -11.74 -3.05 10.63
CA THR A 161 -10.74 -2.15 10.07
C THR A 161 -11.22 -1.46 8.79
N TYR A 162 -12.01 -2.15 7.97
CA TYR A 162 -12.62 -1.58 6.76
C TYR A 162 -13.77 -0.62 7.05
N ARG A 163 -14.24 -0.50 8.30
CA ARG A 163 -15.23 0.52 8.70
C ARG A 163 -14.60 1.77 9.30
N GLU A 164 -13.31 1.76 9.63
CA GLU A 164 -12.65 2.90 10.27
C GLU A 164 -12.80 4.17 9.43
N LYS A 165 -13.31 5.24 10.05
CA LYS A 165 -13.47 6.54 9.39
C LYS A 165 -12.18 7.32 9.45
N SER A 166 -11.81 7.90 8.33
CA SER A 166 -10.78 8.94 8.29
C SER A 166 -11.45 10.22 8.80
N ARG A 167 -10.86 10.94 9.76
CA ARG A 167 -11.42 12.23 10.23
C ARG A 167 -11.32 13.35 9.17
N ASN A 168 -11.31 12.97 7.89
CA ASN A 168 -11.14 13.81 6.73
C ASN A 168 -12.49 13.99 6.04
N VAL A 169 -13.00 15.21 6.04
CA VAL A 169 -14.30 15.56 5.44
C VAL A 169 -14.37 15.26 3.94
N GLN A 170 -13.24 15.26 3.23
CA GLN A 170 -13.19 14.93 1.80
C GLN A 170 -13.48 13.44 1.52
N MET A 171 -13.40 12.58 2.54
CA MET A 171 -13.62 11.14 2.41
C MET A 171 -15.05 10.73 2.77
N ILE A 172 -15.95 11.66 3.16
CA ILE A 172 -17.31 11.34 3.62
C ILE A 172 -18.07 10.51 2.57
N ALA A 173 -18.01 10.90 1.30
CA ALA A 173 -18.70 10.15 0.23
C ALA A 173 -18.17 8.72 0.11
N THR A 174 -16.85 8.54 0.10
CA THR A 174 -16.21 7.22 0.07
C THR A 174 -16.55 6.39 1.31
N GLU A 175 -16.64 7.02 2.49
CA GLU A 175 -17.06 6.37 3.74
C GLU A 175 -18.50 5.89 3.68
N MET A 176 -19.42 6.69 3.13
CA MET A 176 -20.81 6.28 2.91
C MET A 176 -20.91 5.10 1.93
N SER A 177 -20.16 5.12 0.83
CA SER A 177 -20.09 4.00 -0.11
C SER A 177 -19.55 2.72 0.54
N ARG A 178 -18.49 2.83 1.35
CA ARG A 178 -17.94 1.71 2.13
C ARG A 178 -18.96 1.16 3.11
N ASP A 179 -19.67 2.02 3.84
CA ASP A 179 -20.72 1.60 4.78
C ASP A 179 -21.84 0.84 4.07
N MET A 180 -22.26 1.29 2.88
CA MET A 180 -23.25 0.58 2.06
C MET A 180 -22.75 -0.79 1.62
N ILE A 181 -21.54 -0.87 1.08
CA ILE A 181 -20.95 -2.13 0.63
C ILE A 181 -20.75 -3.10 1.80
N LEU A 182 -20.32 -2.61 2.97
CA LEU A 182 -20.20 -3.41 4.18
C LEU A 182 -21.54 -4.02 4.63
N ARG A 183 -22.66 -3.31 4.47
CA ARG A 183 -23.99 -3.88 4.75
C ARG A 183 -24.30 -5.03 3.81
N ASN A 184 -24.05 -4.86 2.51
CA ASN A 184 -24.30 -5.89 1.52
C ASN A 184 -23.41 -7.13 1.76
N ILE A 185 -22.12 -6.92 2.00
CA ILE A 185 -21.17 -8.00 2.30
C ILE A 185 -21.58 -8.75 3.57
N ARG A 186 -21.97 -8.06 4.64
CA ARG A 186 -22.46 -8.71 5.86
C ARG A 186 -23.70 -9.54 5.61
N GLY A 187 -24.66 -9.01 4.85
CA GLY A 187 -25.86 -9.75 4.47
C GLY A 187 -25.51 -11.04 3.74
N TRP A 188 -24.63 -10.95 2.73
CA TRP A 188 -24.17 -12.11 1.97
C TRP A 188 -23.39 -13.13 2.82
N LEU A 189 -22.52 -12.66 3.73
CA LEU A 189 -21.77 -13.55 4.63
C LEU A 189 -22.70 -14.30 5.57
N ASN A 190 -23.74 -13.65 6.11
CA ASN A 190 -24.69 -14.30 7.01
C ASN A 190 -25.41 -15.49 6.34
N THR A 191 -25.61 -15.46 5.03
CA THR A 191 -26.28 -16.55 4.30
C THR A 191 -25.28 -17.60 3.79
N ASN A 192 -24.05 -17.21 3.49
CA ASN A 192 -23.10 -18.06 2.75
C ASN A 192 -21.94 -18.61 3.58
N LEU A 193 -21.71 -18.17 4.83
CA LEU A 193 -20.59 -18.66 5.65
C LEU A 193 -20.59 -20.19 5.85
N VAL A 194 -21.75 -20.84 5.76
CA VAL A 194 -21.87 -22.31 5.80
C VAL A 194 -21.13 -23.04 4.67
N HIS A 195 -20.88 -22.33 3.57
CA HIS A 195 -20.15 -22.82 2.39
C HIS A 195 -18.63 -22.60 2.48
N PHE A 196 -18.14 -22.14 3.63
CA PHE A 196 -16.72 -21.96 3.89
C PHE A 196 -16.26 -22.93 4.98
N ASP A 197 -15.05 -23.45 4.83
CA ASP A 197 -14.38 -24.23 5.85
C ASP A 197 -14.02 -23.32 7.03
N THR A 198 -14.03 -23.89 8.23
CA THR A 198 -13.81 -23.14 9.48
C THR A 198 -12.35 -22.76 9.69
#